data_AF-Q42630-F1
#
_entry.id   AF-Q42630-F1
#
_cell.length_a   1.000
_cell.length_b   1.000
_cell.length_c   1.000
_cell.angle_alpha   90.00
_cell.angle_beta   90.00
_cell.angle_gamma   90.00
#
_symmetry.space_group_name_H-M   'P 1'
#
loop_
_entity.id
_entity.type
_entity.pdbx_description
1 polymer ?
#
loop_
_entity_poly.entity_id
_entity_poly.type
_entity_poly.pdbx_seq_one_letter_code
_entity_poly.pdbx_strand_id
1 'polypeptide(L)'
;IRDCLAQLYAKSITPDDKQVLDESLQREIQAAFRTDEIRRTPPTPQDEMRAGMSYFHETIWNGVPKFLLRVDTALKNIGIDERVPYNAPLIQFSSWMGGDRD
;
A
#
# COMPACT_ATOMS: atom_id res chain seq x y z
N ILE A 1 4.52 11.07 4.43
CA ILE A 1 5.19 11.76 3.27
C ILE A 1 4.33 11.79 2.00
N ARG A 2 4.04 10.66 1.33
CA ARG A 2 3.30 10.62 0.05
C ARG A 2 1.94 11.34 0.09
N ASP A 3 1.17 11.12 1.15
CA ASP A 3 -0.18 11.68 1.25
C ASP A 3 -0.15 13.20 1.49
N CYS A 4 0.83 13.71 2.23
CA CYS A 4 1.07 15.16 2.39
C CYS A 4 1.34 15.82 1.03
N LEU A 5 2.17 15.19 0.19
CA LEU A 5 2.42 15.68 -1.17
C LEU A 5 1.17 15.65 -2.04
N ALA A 6 0.39 14.57 -2.00
CA ALA A 6 -0.85 14.47 -2.76
C ALA A 6 -1.85 15.59 -2.39
N GLN A 7 -1.93 15.96 -1.11
CA GLN A 7 -2.82 17.01 -0.61
C GLN A 7 -2.29 18.42 -0.91
N LEU A 8 -0.98 18.66 -0.80
CA LEU A 8 -0.36 19.96 -1.08
C LEU A 8 -0.57 20.43 -2.53
N TYR A 9 -0.62 19.50 -3.48
CA TYR A 9 -0.85 19.80 -4.90
C TYR A 9 -2.32 19.67 -5.32
N ALA A 10 -3.26 19.59 -4.37
CA ALA A 10 -4.68 19.63 -4.68
C ALA A 10 -5.09 21.00 -5.24
N LYS A 11 -6.05 21.01 -6.17
CA LYS A 11 -6.40 22.18 -7.00
C LYS A 11 -6.95 23.40 -6.24
N SER A 12 -7.37 23.23 -4.98
CA SER A 12 -7.96 24.29 -4.15
C SER A 12 -7.62 24.06 -2.68
N ILE A 13 -6.41 24.44 -2.27
CA ILE A 13 -5.97 24.39 -0.87
C ILE A 13 -5.90 25.81 -0.30
N THR A 14 -6.31 25.96 0.96
CA THR A 14 -6.19 27.26 1.65
C THR A 14 -4.73 27.52 2.07
N PRO A 15 -4.32 28.78 2.26
CA PRO A 15 -2.97 29.10 2.74
C PRO A 15 -2.65 28.45 4.10
N ASP A 16 -3.63 28.39 5.00
CA ASP A 16 -3.48 27.80 6.34
C ASP A 16 -3.29 26.29 6.26
N ASP A 17 -4.11 25.60 5.45
CA ASP A 17 -3.96 24.15 5.23
C ASP A 17 -2.61 23.82 4.60
N LYS A 18 -2.14 24.67 3.68
CA LYS A 18 -0.82 24.51 3.06
C LYS A 18 0.31 24.60 4.09
N GLN A 19 0.24 25.58 5.00
CA GLN A 19 1.25 25.73 6.05
C GLN A 19 1.27 24.51 6.98
N VAL A 20 0.10 24.01 7.40
CA VAL A 20 0.00 22.81 8.25
C VAL A 20 0.57 21.58 7.53
N LEU A 21 0.27 21.41 6.23
CA LEU A 21 0.79 20.30 5.45
C LEU A 21 2.30 20.38 5.21
N ASP A 22 2.85 21.57 4.98
CA ASP A 22 4.29 21.78 4.85
C ASP A 22 5.03 21.44 6.16
N GLU A 23 4.52 21.89 7.30
CA GLU A 23 5.06 21.52 8.62
C GLU A 23 4.96 20.01 8.88
N SER A 24 3.84 19.38 8.49
CA SER A 24 3.68 17.93 8.59
C SER A 24 4.67 17.19 7.69
N LEU A 25 4.88 17.66 6.46
CA LEU A 25 5.82 17.05 5.52
C LEU A 25 7.25 17.09 6.08
N GLN A 26 7.68 18.24 6.60
CA GLN A 26 9.01 18.39 7.22
C GLN A 26 9.19 17.47 8.43
N ARG A 27 8.16 17.34 9.29
CA ARG A 27 8.17 16.45 10.45
C ARG A 27 8.33 14.99 10.05
N GLU A 28 7.58 14.55 9.04
CA GLU A 28 7.64 13.19 8.51
C GLU A 28 9.00 12.87 7.87
N ILE A 29 9.57 13.81 7.11
CA ILE A 29 10.93 13.67 6.54
C ILE A 29 11.97 13.56 7.66
N GLN A 30 11.87 14.42 8.68
CA GLN A 30 12.80 14.39 9.81
C GLN A 30 12.70 13.09 10.62
N ALA A 31 11.49 12.58 10.81
CA ALA A 31 11.25 11.30 11.48
C ALA A 31 11.89 10.15 10.69
N ALA A 32 11.61 10.06 9.38
CA ALA A 32 12.20 9.03 8.52
C ALA A 32 13.73 9.14 8.45
N PHE A 33 14.29 10.34 8.45
CA PHE A 33 15.76 10.54 8.42
C PHE A 33 16.45 10.16 9.75
N ARG A 34 15.78 10.39 10.89
CA ARG A 34 16.34 10.07 12.22
C ARG A 34 16.17 8.61 12.61
N THR A 35 15.18 7.94 12.04
CA THR A 35 15.03 6.49 12.18
C THR A 35 16.05 5.82 11.26
N ASP A 36 17.10 5.23 11.83
CA ASP A 36 18.13 4.50 11.08
C ASP A 36 17.56 3.17 10.54
N GLU A 37 16.67 3.25 9.54
CA GLU A 37 16.05 2.08 8.88
C GLU A 37 17.05 1.30 8.02
N ILE A 38 18.21 1.89 7.72
CA ILE A 38 19.30 1.22 7.01
C ILE A 38 19.95 0.23 7.96
N ARG A 39 19.53 -1.03 7.84
CA ARG A 39 20.06 -2.11 8.67
C ARG A 39 21.55 -2.29 8.41
N ARG A 40 22.35 -2.19 9.46
CA ARG A 40 23.81 -2.42 9.43
C ARG A 40 24.18 -3.91 9.41
N THR A 41 23.22 -4.78 9.72
CA THR A 41 23.38 -6.23 9.74
C THR A 41 22.30 -6.88 8.87
N PRO A 42 22.61 -7.99 8.18
CA PRO A 42 21.64 -8.69 7.36
C PRO A 42 20.46 -9.20 8.23
N PRO A 43 19.22 -9.11 7.73
CA PRO A 43 18.04 -9.59 8.42
C PRO A 43 18.07 -11.12 8.58
N THR A 44 17.37 -11.63 9.60
CA THR A 44 17.09 -13.07 9.67
C THR A 44 15.98 -13.43 8.68
N PRO A 45 15.88 -14.69 8.21
CA PRO A 45 14.79 -15.11 7.33
C PRO A 45 13.38 -14.83 7.91
N GLN A 46 13.24 -14.88 9.24
CA GLN A 46 11.99 -14.53 9.92
C GLN A 46 11.68 -13.03 9.84
N ASP A 47 12.71 -12.18 9.89
CA ASP A 47 12.55 -10.73 9.72
C ASP A 47 12.17 -10.36 8.29
N GLU A 48 12.71 -11.07 7.29
CA GLU A 48 12.33 -10.90 5.88
C GLU A 48 10.87 -11.25 5.67
N MET A 49 10.42 -12.39 6.21
CA MET A 49 9.00 -12.76 6.17
C MET A 49 8.12 -11.67 6.80
N ARG A 50 8.50 -11.15 7.98
CA ARG A 50 7.72 -10.08 8.65
C ARG A 50 7.69 -8.79 7.83
N ALA A 51 8.81 -8.42 7.22
CA ALA A 51 8.90 -7.24 6.37
C ALA A 51 8.05 -7.41 5.10
N GLY A 52 8.07 -8.58 4.45
CA GLY A 52 7.21 -8.82 3.29
C GLY A 52 5.71 -8.84 3.64
N MET A 53 5.35 -9.32 4.83
CA MET A 53 3.97 -9.33 5.29
C MET A 53 3.42 -7.93 5.62
N SER A 54 4.26 -6.91 5.85
CA SER A 54 3.77 -5.54 6.08
C SER A 54 3.03 -4.99 4.86
N TYR A 55 3.51 -5.30 3.65
CA TYR A 55 2.84 -4.89 2.40
C TYR A 55 1.44 -5.48 2.26
N PHE A 56 1.22 -6.70 2.76
CA PHE A 56 -0.10 -7.32 2.76
C PHE A 56 -1.07 -6.51 3.60
N HIS A 57 -0.66 -6.14 4.80
CA HIS A 57 -1.48 -5.39 5.74
C HIS A 57 -1.72 -3.96 5.26
N GLU A 58 -0.70 -3.28 4.74
CA GLU A 58 -0.80 -1.87 4.36
C GLU A 58 -1.54 -1.65 3.04
N THR A 59 -1.36 -2.53 2.05
CA THR A 59 -1.81 -2.27 0.68
C THR A 59 -2.67 -3.38 0.09
N ILE A 60 -2.20 -4.64 0.11
CA ILE A 60 -2.84 -5.73 -0.66
C ILE A 60 -4.20 -6.08 -0.07
N TRP A 61 -4.34 -6.11 1.25
CA TRP A 61 -5.60 -6.43 1.94
C TRP A 61 -6.74 -5.52 1.50
N ASN A 62 -6.48 -4.22 1.37
CA ASN A 62 -7.47 -3.25 0.93
C ASN A 62 -7.53 -3.13 -0.60
N GLY A 63 -6.44 -3.47 -1.30
CA GLY A 63 -6.30 -3.34 -2.75
C GLY A 63 -7.04 -4.43 -3.53
N VAL A 64 -6.96 -5.69 -3.09
CA VAL A 64 -7.59 -6.82 -3.79
C VAL A 64 -9.11 -6.66 -3.91
N PRO A 65 -9.87 -6.35 -2.83
CA PRO A 65 -11.31 -6.13 -2.95
C PRO A 65 -11.67 -4.97 -3.88
N LYS A 66 -10.90 -3.86 -3.83
CA LYS A 66 -11.09 -2.72 -4.73
C LYS A 66 -10.87 -3.08 -6.19
N PHE A 67 -9.89 -3.94 -6.47
CA PHE A 67 -9.65 -4.44 -7.82
C PHE A 67 -10.80 -5.34 -8.29
N LEU A 68 -11.27 -6.27 -7.47
CA LEU A 68 -12.41 -7.15 -7.81
C LEU A 68 -13.68 -6.34 -8.09
N LEU A 69 -13.95 -5.27 -7.33
CA LEU A 69 -15.06 -4.35 -7.63
C LEU A 69 -14.92 -3.65 -8.99
N ARG A 70 -13.68 -3.37 -9.42
CA ARG A 70 -13.42 -2.78 -10.73
C ARG A 70 -13.62 -3.81 -11.85
N VAL A 71 -13.31 -5.09 -11.60
CA VAL A 71 -13.64 -6.20 -12.49
C VAL A 71 -15.17 -6.32 -12.65
N ASP A 72 -15.93 -6.33 -11.54
CA ASP A 72 -17.40 -6.33 -11.59
C ASP A 72 -17.95 -5.17 -12.43
N THR A 73 -17.38 -3.97 -12.26
CA THR A 73 -17.78 -2.77 -13.03
C THR A 73 -17.48 -2.94 -14.51
N ALA A 74 -16.35 -3.54 -14.87
CA ALA A 74 -15.97 -3.81 -16.25
C ALA A 74 -16.88 -4.88 -16.89
N LEU A 75 -17.26 -5.92 -16.14
CA LEU A 75 -18.20 -6.96 -16.59
C LEU A 75 -19.58 -6.39 -16.90
N LYS A 76 -20.08 -5.49 -16.03
CA LYS A 76 -21.34 -4.77 -16.27
C LYS A 76 -21.33 -3.97 -17.55
N ASN A 77 -20.21 -3.31 -17.86
CA ASN A 77 -20.09 -2.49 -19.07
C ASN A 77 -20.11 -3.30 -20.37
N ILE A 78 -19.84 -4.61 -20.32
CA ILE A 78 -19.94 -5.51 -21.48
C ILE A 78 -21.25 -6.32 -21.49
N GLY A 79 -22.20 -6.00 -20.62
CA GLY A 79 -23.53 -6.62 -20.58
C GLY A 79 -23.66 -7.84 -19.66
N ILE A 80 -22.66 -8.12 -18.82
CA ILE A 80 -22.74 -9.17 -17.79
C ILE A 80 -23.18 -8.52 -16.48
N ASP A 81 -24.43 -8.78 -16.05
CA ASP A 81 -24.99 -8.16 -14.85
C ASP A 81 -24.64 -8.90 -13.54
N GLU A 82 -24.06 -10.09 -13.66
CA GLU A 82 -23.56 -10.89 -12.55
C GLU A 82 -22.19 -10.40 -12.07
N ARG A 83 -21.95 -10.49 -10.76
CA ARG A 83 -20.65 -10.22 -10.16
C ARG A 83 -19.75 -11.46 -10.22
N VAL A 84 -18.45 -11.25 -10.12
CA VAL A 84 -17.51 -12.35 -9.91
C VAL A 84 -17.90 -13.09 -8.63
N PRO A 85 -18.02 -14.43 -8.65
CA PRO A 85 -18.30 -15.21 -7.44
C PRO A 85 -17.28 -14.92 -6.35
N TYR A 86 -17.75 -14.64 -5.13
CA TYR A 86 -16.89 -14.26 -4.00
C TYR A 86 -15.91 -15.38 -3.58
N ASN A 87 -16.21 -16.61 -3.94
CA ASN A 87 -15.41 -17.79 -3.65
C ASN A 87 -14.42 -18.14 -4.77
N ALA A 88 -14.40 -17.40 -5.88
CA ALA A 88 -13.47 -17.63 -6.97
C ALA A 88 -12.07 -17.07 -6.59
N PRO A 89 -11.03 -17.91 -6.54
CA PRO A 89 -9.69 -17.47 -6.17
C PRO A 89 -8.98 -16.78 -7.36
N LEU A 90 -9.48 -15.61 -7.79
CA LEU A 90 -8.95 -14.89 -8.97
C LEU A 90 -7.48 -14.46 -8.79
N ILE A 91 -7.10 -14.14 -7.56
CA ILE A 91 -5.74 -13.72 -7.22
C ILE A 91 -5.33 -14.49 -5.97
N GLN A 92 -4.19 -15.17 -6.05
CA GLN A 92 -3.58 -15.87 -4.94
C GLN A 92 -2.13 -15.42 -4.82
N PHE A 93 -1.65 -15.35 -3.59
CA PHE A 93 -0.27 -15.00 -3.29
C PHE A 93 0.41 -16.16 -2.57
N SER A 94 1.63 -16.42 -2.96
CA SER A 94 2.52 -17.39 -2.32
C SER A 94 3.83 -16.70 -1.98
N SER A 95 4.55 -17.18 -0.98
CA SER A 95 5.85 -16.64 -0.57
C SER A 95 6.89 -17.73 -0.50
N TRP A 96 8.12 -17.38 -0.87
CA TRP A 96 9.31 -18.20 -0.71
C TRP A 96 10.16 -17.78 0.51
N MET A 97 9.81 -16.68 1.16
CA MET A 97 10.56 -16.16 2.31
C MET A 97 10.57 -17.18 3.45
N GLY A 98 11.76 -17.66 3.82
CA GLY A 98 11.97 -18.66 4.87
C GLY A 98 11.64 -20.11 4.50
N GLY A 99 11.12 -20.35 3.30
CA GLY A 99 10.85 -21.69 2.77
C GLY A 99 11.87 -22.16 1.72
N ASP A 100 12.42 -21.21 0.96
CA ASP A 100 13.47 -21.47 -0.02
C ASP A 100 14.81 -21.76 0.67
N ARG A 101 15.42 -22.90 0.35
CA ARG A 101 16.65 -23.43 0.98
C ARG A 101 17.67 -23.94 -0.05
N ASP A 102 17.39 -23.74 -1.33
CA ASP A 102 18.30 -24.11 -2.42
C ASP A 102 19.53 -23.19 -2.49
#